data_AF-A0A1G2YQM4-F1
#
_entry.id   AF-A0A1G2YQM4-F1
#
_cell.length_a   1.000
_cell.length_b   1.000
_cell.length_c   1.000
_cell.angle_alpha   90.00
_cell.angle_beta   90.00
_cell.angle_gamma   90.00
#
_symmetry.space_group_name_H-M   'P 1'
#
loop_
_entity.id
_entity.type
_entity.pdbx_description
1 polymer ?
#
loop_
_entity_poly.entity_id
_entity_poly.type
_entity_poly.pdbx_seq_one_letter_code
_entity_poly.pdbx_strand_id
1 'polypeptide(L)' 'MTIKQAIENELERRGWSHYRLVKELEGKLHARTVYAYLSGKRDLGSKRASIILETLGLKIKG' A
#
# COMPACT_ATOMS: atom_id res chain seq x y z
N MET A 1 7.60 -13.75 -0.50
CA MET A 1 7.24 -12.36 -0.86
C MET A 1 6.21 -11.85 0.13
N THR A 2 6.48 -10.74 0.80
CA THR A 2 5.51 -10.12 1.73
C THR A 2 4.56 -9.18 0.98
N ILE A 3 3.41 -8.85 1.56
CA ILE A 3 2.48 -7.85 1.01
C ILE A 3 3.19 -6.51 0.79
N LYS A 4 4.06 -6.11 1.73
CA LYS A 4 4.88 -4.90 1.59
C LYS A 4 5.77 -4.95 0.36
N GLN A 5 6.47 -6.07 0.13
CA GLN A 5 7.30 -6.24 -1.07
C GLN A 5 6.46 -6.17 -2.36
N ALA A 6 5.27 -6.78 -2.38
CA ALA A 6 4.38 -6.71 -3.54
C ALA A 6 3.92 -5.26 -3.82
N ILE A 7 3.64 -4.48 -2.77
CA ILE A 7 3.30 -3.06 -2.89
C ILE A 7 4.49 -2.28 -3.45
N GLU A 8 5.68 -2.40 -2.85
CA GLU A 8 6.87 -1.66 -3.30
C GLU A 8 7.24 -1.99 -4.75
N ASN A 9 7.21 -3.26 -5.14
CA ASN A 9 7.47 -3.69 -6.52
C ASN A 9 6.47 -3.07 -7.51
N GLU A 10 5.20 -2.98 -7.13
CA GLU A 10 4.17 -2.38 -7.99
C GLU A 10 4.32 -0.86 -8.08
N LEU A 11 4.76 -0.20 -7.00
CA LEU A 11 5.10 1.22 -7.04
C LEU A 11 6.28 1.49 -7.98
N GLU A 12 7.33 0.68 -7.87
CA GLU A 12 8.50 0.76 -8.76
C GLU A 12 8.10 0.55 -10.22
N ARG A 13 7.30 -0.49 -10.52
CA ARG A 13 6.79 -0.78 -11.87
C ARG A 13 6.00 0.39 -12.47
N ARG A 14 5.30 1.18 -11.66
CA ARG A 14 4.52 2.36 -12.08
C ARG A 14 5.33 3.67 -12.08
N GLY A 15 6.54 3.66 -11.53
CA GLY A 15 7.28 4.90 -11.24
C GLY A 15 6.59 5.77 -10.18
N TRP A 16 5.85 5.16 -9.25
CA TRP A 16 5.12 5.88 -8.21
C TRP A 16 5.95 6.03 -6.95
N SER A 17 5.92 7.24 -6.37
CA SER A 17 6.42 7.46 -5.02
C SER A 17 5.40 7.02 -3.97
N HIS A 18 5.85 6.82 -2.73
CA HIS A 18 4.94 6.61 -1.58
C HIS A 18 3.93 7.74 -1.43
N TYR A 19 4.33 8.98 -1.76
CA TYR A 19 3.43 10.13 -1.79
C TYR A 19 2.31 9.97 -2.81
N ARG A 20 2.62 9.49 -4.02
CA ARG A 20 1.59 9.24 -5.03
C ARG A 20 0.60 8.18 -4.55
N LEU A 21 1.08 7.08 -3.98
CA LEU A 21 0.20 6.06 -3.39
C LEU A 21 -0.73 6.64 -2.31
N VAL A 22 -0.19 7.47 -1.41
CA VAL A 22 -0.99 8.13 -0.37
C VAL A 22 -2.08 9.02 -0.98
N LYS A 23 -1.81 9.70 -2.10
CA LYS A 23 -2.81 10.50 -2.82
C LYS A 23 -3.91 9.66 -3.45
N GLU A 24 -3.60 8.50 -4.01
CA GLU A 24 -4.62 7.55 -4.53
C GLU A 24 -5.47 6.92 -3.41
N LEU A 25 -4.98 6.96 -2.17
CA LEU A 25 -5.66 6.45 -0.98
C LEU A 25 -6.39 7.55 -0.19
N GLU A 26 -6.39 8.80 -0.67
CA GLU A 26 -7.07 9.91 -0.02
C GLU A 26 -8.59 9.59 0.09
N GLY A 27 -9.15 9.76 1.30
CA GLY A 27 -10.52 9.35 1.62
C GLY A 27 -10.72 7.86 1.95
N LYS A 28 -9.74 6.99 1.68
CA LYS A 28 -9.80 5.54 2.02
C LYS A 28 -8.94 5.20 3.24
N LEU A 29 -7.74 5.77 3.33
CA LEU A 29 -6.80 5.57 4.43
C LEU A 29 -6.09 6.87 4.80
N HIS A 30 -5.86 7.08 6.10
CA HIS A 30 -5.04 8.20 6.54
C HIS A 30 -3.58 8.03 6.11
N ALA A 31 -3.01 9.09 5.54
CA ALA A 31 -1.61 9.15 5.10
C ALA A 31 -0.63 8.63 6.16
N ARG A 32 -0.80 9.06 7.42
CA ARG A 32 0.06 8.64 8.54
C ARG A 32 0.08 7.12 8.72
N THR A 33 -1.06 6.45 8.51
CA THR A 33 -1.17 4.99 8.61
C THR A 33 -0.43 4.30 7.47
N VAL A 34 -0.55 4.82 6.24
CA VAL A 34 0.13 4.28 5.06
C VAL A 34 1.64 4.44 5.20
N TYR A 35 2.13 5.64 5.57
CA TYR A 35 3.56 5.87 5.77
C TYR A 35 4.15 5.04 6.91
N ALA A 36 3.43 4.89 8.03
CA ALA A 36 3.90 4.04 9.14
C ALA A 36 4.08 2.58 8.71
N TYR A 37 3.21 2.10 7.82
CA TYR A 37 3.32 0.76 7.24
C TYR A 37 4.49 0.62 6.26
N LEU A 38 4.59 1.51 5.27
CA LEU A 38 5.65 1.46 4.26
C LEU A 38 7.05 1.67 4.88
N SER A 39 7.16 2.47 5.93
CA SER A 39 8.41 2.62 6.70
C SER A 39 8.71 1.46 7.66
N GLY A 40 7.81 0.50 7.81
CA GLY A 40 7.98 -0.64 8.74
C GLY A 40 7.81 -0.27 10.23
N LYS A 41 7.35 0.95 10.54
CA LYS A 41 7.09 1.39 11.92
C LYS A 41 5.87 0.71 12.54
N ARG A 42 4.93 0.23 11.73
CA ARG A 42 3.69 -0.41 12.20
C ARG A 42 3.10 -1.33 11.14
N ASP A 43 2.63 -2.50 11.53
CA ASP A 43 1.87 -3.38 10.65
C ASP A 43 0.45 -2.91 10.36
N LEU A 44 -0.13 -3.41 9.27
CA LEU A 44 -1.53 -3.19 8.92
C LEU A 44 -2.34 -4.46 9.15
N GLY A 45 -3.52 -4.31 9.76
CA GLY A 45 -4.53 -5.35 9.74
C GLY A 45 -5.02 -5.63 8.32
N SER A 46 -5.47 -6.87 8.08
CA SER A 46 -5.81 -7.41 6.76
C SER A 46 -6.77 -6.52 5.96
N LYS A 47 -7.77 -5.92 6.63
CA LYS A 47 -8.73 -5.00 5.98
C LYS A 47 -8.05 -3.77 5.34
N ARG A 48 -7.07 -3.17 6.02
CA ARG A 48 -6.36 -2.00 5.50
C ARG A 48 -5.37 -2.36 4.41
N ALA A 49 -4.71 -3.52 4.55
CA ALA A 49 -3.84 -4.04 3.49
C ALA A 49 -4.63 -4.32 2.19
N SER A 50 -5.85 -4.88 2.29
CA SER A 50 -6.73 -5.10 1.12
C SER A 50 -7.00 -3.82 0.35
N ILE A 51 -7.32 -2.72 1.05
CA ILE A 51 -7.58 -1.42 0.41
C ILE A 51 -6.38 -0.92 -0.41
N ILE A 52 -5.16 -1.12 0.09
CA ILE A 52 -3.94 -0.74 -0.63
C ILE A 52 -3.76 -1.61 -1.88
N LEU A 53 -3.91 -2.93 -1.73
CA LEU A 53 -3.79 -3.88 -2.83
C LEU A 53 -4.83 -3.63 -3.93
N GLU A 54 -6.10 -3.44 -3.55
CA GLU A 54 -7.19 -3.09 -4.46
C GLU A 54 -6.93 -1.77 -5.19
N THR A 55 -6.44 -0.74 -4.50
CA THR A 55 -6.07 0.54 -5.11
C THR A 55 -4.93 0.39 -6.12
N LEU A 56 -4.02 -0.54 -5.88
CA LEU A 56 -2.95 -0.91 -6.81
C LEU A 56 -3.39 -1.93 -7.87
N GLY A 57 -4.65 -2.39 -7.86
CA GLY A 57 -5.13 -3.43 -8.77
C GLY A 57 -4.46 -4.79 -8.56
N LEU A 58 -3.81 -5.00 -7.41
CA LEU A 58 -3.17 -6.25 -7.05
C LEU A 58 -4.23 -7.20 -6.49
N LYS A 59 -4.35 -8.39 -7.10
CA LYS A 59 -5.21 -9.45 -6.58
C LYS A 59 -4.41 -10.34 -5.64
N ILE A 60 -4.94 -10.59 -4.45
CA ILE A 60 -4.48 -11.71 -3.63
C ILE A 60 -4.95 -12.98 -4.35
N LYS A 61 -4.02 -13.72 -4.97
CA LYS A 61 -4.30 -15.10 -5.37
C LYS A 61 -4.31 -15.91 -4.07
N GLY A 62 -5.51 -16.25 -3.60
CA GLY A 62 -5.71 -17.31 -2.61
C GLY A 62 -5.43 -18.67 -3.20
#